data_AF-A0A2M7A3Q0-F1
#
_entry.id   AF-A0A2M7A3Q0-F1
#
_cell.length_a   1.000
_cell.length_b   1.000
_cell.length_c   1.000
_cell.angle_alpha   90.00
_cell.angle_beta   90.00
_cell.angle_gamma   90.00
#
_symmetry.space_group_name_H-M   'P 1'
#
loop_
_entity.id
_entity.type
_entity.pdbx_description
1 polymer ?
#
loop_
_entity_poly.entity_id
_entity_poly.type
_entity_poly.pdbx_seq_one_letter_code
_entity_poly.pdbx_strand_id
1 'polypeptide(L)'
;MPDLRTEITEIVTGLGTLGLPSIDDALEARPREMIHVEGCHWDRLTQARQQGKCPAEFEGAWLNGQTFLHAREGLRDRTSFRVEWKGAHRPPGYDLIPADLRIDHVYLVSCKYLSKILFNASPSHLFDRCLQVRRGAGTLDWYAEVALNSYQSLYAAARQALSLDTLLPEDVRRLTTDGRVLLKELLQSGWPVSLIEPYADLCRDVAESSAERWNANMPSLQDREEMLWRLLRLAGAPYFVLGASGDKWLRLRIETPWDWRQRHELRSFDVWGDRGAGQPLVRWRALVRGTANRSEHAVDGHVEVRWSHGRFRGHPEAKVYLDTPHERVPGYNPLA
;
A
#
# COMPACT_ATOMS: atom_id res chain seq x y z
N MET A 1 -1.21 4.02 -20.56
CA MET A 1 -2.27 4.94 -20.08
C MET A 1 -2.79 4.41 -18.76
N PRO A 2 -2.97 5.25 -17.73
CA PRO A 2 -3.63 4.87 -16.48
C PRO A 2 -5.06 4.36 -16.69
N ASP A 3 -5.62 3.69 -15.69
CA ASP A 3 -7.04 3.33 -15.68
C ASP A 3 -7.91 4.58 -15.60
N LEU A 4 -9.09 4.57 -16.25
CA LEU A 4 -9.98 5.73 -16.32
C LEU A 4 -10.36 6.24 -14.92
N ARG A 5 -10.60 5.37 -13.95
CA ARG A 5 -10.93 5.80 -12.59
C ARG A 5 -9.78 6.51 -11.89
N THR A 6 -8.54 6.12 -12.22
CA THR A 6 -7.32 6.74 -11.70
C THR A 6 -7.16 8.15 -12.28
N GLU A 7 -7.34 8.29 -13.60
CA GLU A 7 -7.33 9.60 -14.28
C GLU A 7 -8.38 10.53 -13.67
N ILE A 8 -9.61 10.06 -13.46
CA ILE A 8 -10.69 10.83 -12.83
C ILE A 8 -10.25 11.29 -11.42
N THR A 9 -9.85 10.37 -10.54
CA THR A 9 -9.56 10.75 -9.15
C THR A 9 -8.36 11.67 -8.98
N GLU A 10 -7.36 11.56 -9.84
CA GLU A 10 -6.16 12.37 -9.71
C GLU A 10 -6.35 13.74 -10.37
N ILE A 11 -6.77 13.77 -11.64
CA ILE A 11 -6.89 15.02 -12.41
C ILE A 11 -8.03 15.88 -11.86
N VAL A 12 -9.18 15.31 -11.56
CA VAL A 12 -10.35 16.07 -11.08
C VAL A 12 -10.14 16.60 -9.66
N THR A 13 -9.40 15.88 -8.81
CA THR A 13 -8.94 16.44 -7.53
C THR A 13 -8.02 17.64 -7.73
N GLY A 14 -7.11 17.58 -8.70
CA GLY A 14 -6.30 18.74 -9.09
C GLY A 14 -7.15 19.93 -9.55
N LEU A 15 -8.11 19.69 -10.44
CA LEU A 15 -9.03 20.72 -10.95
C LEU A 15 -9.84 21.41 -9.83
N GLY A 16 -10.29 20.64 -8.84
CA GLY A 16 -11.02 21.17 -7.68
C GLY A 16 -10.21 22.20 -6.87
N THR A 17 -8.89 22.28 -7.04
CA THR A 17 -8.04 23.27 -6.36
C THR A 17 -7.89 24.61 -7.09
N LEU A 18 -8.46 24.73 -8.29
CA LEU A 18 -8.30 25.92 -9.15
C LEU A 18 -9.39 26.98 -8.92
N GLY A 19 -10.36 26.71 -8.04
CA GLY A 19 -11.46 27.66 -7.75
C GLY A 19 -12.44 27.85 -8.91
N LEU A 20 -12.49 26.91 -9.86
CA LEU A 20 -13.46 26.93 -10.96
C LEU A 20 -14.86 26.54 -10.47
N PRO A 21 -15.95 26.99 -11.13
CA PRO A 21 -17.31 26.86 -10.59
C PRO A 21 -17.83 25.42 -10.60
N SER A 22 -17.48 24.64 -11.61
CA SER A 22 -17.95 23.26 -11.77
C SER A 22 -16.93 22.36 -12.48
N ILE A 23 -17.17 21.05 -12.40
CA ILE A 23 -16.40 20.03 -13.12
C ILE A 23 -16.50 20.27 -14.64
N ASP A 24 -17.71 20.59 -15.13
CA ASP A 24 -17.97 20.72 -16.55
C ASP A 24 -17.24 21.96 -17.12
N ASP A 25 -17.27 23.10 -16.41
CA ASP A 25 -16.50 24.30 -16.77
C ASP A 25 -14.98 24.00 -16.78
N ALA A 26 -14.50 23.23 -15.81
CA ALA A 26 -13.09 22.88 -15.72
C ALA A 26 -12.61 21.97 -16.85
N LEU A 27 -13.44 21.02 -17.27
CA LEU A 27 -13.14 20.13 -18.41
C LEU A 27 -13.22 20.88 -19.75
N GLU A 28 -14.13 21.85 -19.89
CA GLU A 28 -14.21 22.72 -21.06
C GLU A 28 -13.00 23.65 -21.15
N ALA A 29 -12.64 24.30 -20.05
CA ALA A 29 -11.56 25.29 -20.00
C ALA A 29 -10.16 24.68 -20.21
N ARG A 30 -9.95 23.39 -19.86
CA ARG A 30 -8.67 22.68 -19.95
C ARG A 30 -7.51 23.53 -19.40
N PRO A 31 -7.57 23.93 -18.11
CA PRO A 31 -6.68 24.93 -17.54
C PRO A 31 -5.21 24.56 -17.70
N ARG A 32 -4.40 25.51 -18.16
CA ARG A 32 -2.95 25.37 -18.37
C ARG A 32 -2.17 25.12 -17.07
N GLU A 33 -2.79 25.41 -15.94
CA GLU A 33 -2.30 25.16 -14.60
C GLU A 33 -2.15 23.65 -14.33
N MET A 34 -2.90 22.80 -15.04
CA MET A 34 -2.77 21.34 -14.99
C MET A 34 -1.63 20.87 -15.89
N ILE A 35 -0.52 20.49 -15.29
CA ILE A 35 0.71 20.10 -15.98
C ILE A 35 0.77 18.58 -16.14
N HIS A 36 1.30 18.16 -17.30
CA HIS A 36 1.37 16.76 -17.76
C HIS A 36 0.00 16.11 -18.03
N VAL A 37 -1.06 16.91 -18.19
CA VAL A 37 -2.36 16.45 -18.67
C VAL A 37 -2.49 16.76 -20.16
N GLU A 38 -2.19 15.78 -20.99
CA GLU A 38 -2.29 15.83 -22.45
C GLU A 38 -3.74 15.85 -22.97
N GLY A 39 -3.92 16.29 -24.23
CA GLY A 39 -5.23 16.38 -24.91
C GLY A 39 -6.05 15.10 -24.84
N CYS A 40 -5.41 13.93 -24.98
CA CYS A 40 -6.09 12.64 -24.92
C CYS A 40 -6.72 12.35 -23.55
N HIS A 41 -6.13 12.84 -22.45
CA HIS A 41 -6.70 12.70 -21.12
C HIS A 41 -7.94 13.59 -20.96
N TRP A 42 -7.89 14.83 -21.44
CA TRP A 42 -9.05 15.73 -21.44
C TRP A 42 -10.21 15.12 -22.23
N ASP A 43 -9.95 14.64 -23.45
CA ASP A 43 -10.99 14.05 -24.30
C ASP A 43 -11.64 12.82 -23.65
N ARG A 44 -10.83 11.96 -23.00
CA ARG A 44 -11.31 10.79 -22.25
C ARG A 44 -12.17 11.18 -21.05
N LEU A 45 -11.75 12.19 -20.27
CA LEU A 45 -12.50 12.66 -19.11
C LEU A 45 -13.82 13.32 -19.52
N THR A 46 -13.80 14.20 -20.53
CA THR A 46 -15.01 14.83 -21.08
C THR A 46 -15.98 13.78 -21.61
N GLN A 47 -15.49 12.80 -22.39
CA GLN A 47 -16.33 11.71 -22.88
C GLN A 47 -16.92 10.88 -21.75
N ALA A 48 -16.13 10.54 -20.72
CA ALA A 48 -16.61 9.79 -19.58
C ALA A 48 -17.70 10.55 -18.81
N ARG A 49 -17.52 11.86 -18.59
CA ARG A 49 -18.49 12.74 -17.93
C ARG A 49 -19.80 12.83 -18.72
N GLN A 50 -19.73 13.06 -20.03
CA GLN A 50 -20.90 13.11 -20.92
C GLN A 50 -21.67 11.78 -20.98
N GLN A 51 -20.96 10.66 -20.88
CA GLN A 51 -21.56 9.32 -20.85
C GLN A 51 -22.05 8.89 -19.46
N GLY A 52 -21.92 9.75 -18.43
CA GLY A 52 -22.32 9.42 -17.06
C GLY A 52 -21.50 8.29 -16.44
N LYS A 53 -20.25 8.08 -16.87
CA LYS A 53 -19.37 7.04 -16.34
C LYS A 53 -18.70 7.50 -15.05
N CYS A 54 -18.72 6.65 -14.02
CA CYS A 54 -18.07 6.89 -12.72
C CYS A 54 -18.48 8.24 -12.07
N PRO A 55 -19.79 8.56 -11.96
CA PRO A 55 -20.23 9.88 -11.48
C PRO A 55 -19.80 10.15 -10.04
N ALA A 56 -19.83 9.13 -9.18
CA ALA A 56 -19.40 9.26 -7.79
C ALA A 56 -17.91 9.59 -7.67
N GLU A 57 -17.07 9.02 -8.54
CA GLU A 57 -15.64 9.29 -8.59
C GLU A 57 -15.35 10.73 -9.03
N PHE A 58 -16.09 11.27 -10.02
CA PHE A 58 -15.98 12.67 -10.43
C PHE A 58 -16.32 13.64 -9.29
N GLU A 59 -17.51 13.49 -8.70
CA GLU A 59 -17.97 14.37 -7.62
C GLU A 59 -17.07 14.25 -6.39
N GLY A 60 -16.66 13.03 -6.04
CA GLY A 60 -15.76 12.79 -4.92
C GLY A 60 -14.38 13.39 -5.10
N ALA A 61 -13.80 13.24 -6.29
CA ALA A 61 -12.51 13.84 -6.61
C ALA A 61 -12.58 15.37 -6.59
N TRP A 62 -13.62 15.96 -7.17
CA TRP A 62 -13.84 17.40 -7.16
C TRP A 62 -13.97 17.97 -5.75
N LEU A 63 -14.84 17.35 -4.93
CA LEU A 63 -15.06 17.78 -3.55
C LEU A 63 -13.80 17.64 -2.69
N ASN A 64 -12.97 16.63 -2.95
CA ASN A 64 -11.67 16.50 -2.30
C ASN A 64 -10.74 17.68 -2.64
N GLY A 65 -10.66 18.07 -3.92
CA GLY A 65 -9.89 19.24 -4.35
C GLY A 65 -10.40 20.54 -3.71
N GLN A 66 -11.72 20.75 -3.73
CA GLN A 66 -12.36 21.92 -3.10
C GLN A 66 -12.13 21.96 -1.59
N THR A 67 -12.26 20.82 -0.91
CA THR A 67 -11.98 20.76 0.54
C THR A 67 -10.53 21.12 0.81
N PHE A 68 -9.59 20.62 0.00
CA PHE A 68 -8.18 20.96 0.13
C PHE A 68 -7.89 22.44 -0.16
N LEU A 69 -8.61 23.05 -1.11
CA LEU A 69 -8.56 24.48 -1.40
C LEU A 69 -8.91 25.31 -0.17
N HIS A 70 -10.02 24.99 0.50
CA HIS A 70 -10.53 25.75 1.64
C HIS A 70 -9.87 25.38 2.99
N ALA A 71 -9.31 24.18 3.10
CA ALA A 71 -8.74 23.70 4.35
C ALA A 71 -7.60 24.61 4.85
N ARG A 72 -7.61 24.90 6.16
CA ARG A 72 -6.56 25.70 6.82
C ARG A 72 -5.18 25.06 6.67
N GLU A 73 -5.08 23.74 6.68
CA GLU A 73 -3.81 23.04 6.49
C GLU A 73 -3.54 22.70 5.01
N GLY A 74 -4.49 23.02 4.12
CA GLY A 74 -4.34 22.94 2.67
C GLY A 74 -3.97 24.29 2.07
N LEU A 75 -4.71 24.73 1.05
CA LEU A 75 -4.37 25.94 0.31
C LEU A 75 -4.87 27.26 0.93
N ARG A 76 -5.75 27.21 1.94
CA ARG A 76 -6.27 28.39 2.64
C ARG A 76 -6.91 29.41 1.69
N ASP A 77 -7.85 28.94 0.88
CA ASP A 77 -8.61 29.72 -0.12
C ASP A 77 -7.77 30.31 -1.26
N ARG A 78 -6.46 30.02 -1.30
CA ARG A 78 -5.60 30.41 -2.41
C ARG A 78 -5.71 29.37 -3.53
N THR A 79 -6.12 29.80 -4.71
CA THR A 79 -6.12 28.92 -5.88
C THR A 79 -4.70 28.45 -6.24
N SER A 80 -4.59 27.22 -6.73
CA SER A 80 -3.32 26.68 -7.20
C SER A 80 -2.86 27.45 -8.45
N PHE A 81 -1.58 27.78 -8.53
CA PHE A 81 -0.97 28.33 -9.75
C PHE A 81 -0.49 27.21 -10.68
N ARG A 82 -0.19 26.05 -10.11
CA ARG A 82 0.36 24.90 -10.82
C ARG A 82 -0.02 23.61 -10.11
N VAL A 83 -0.58 22.66 -10.86
CA VAL A 83 -0.90 21.32 -10.41
C VAL A 83 -0.24 20.32 -11.35
N GLU A 84 0.82 19.68 -10.88
CA GLU A 84 1.54 18.68 -11.67
C GLU A 84 0.98 17.30 -11.38
N TRP A 85 0.38 16.70 -12.40
CA TRP A 85 -0.07 15.33 -12.35
C TRP A 85 1.10 14.39 -12.69
N LYS A 86 1.29 13.38 -11.87
CA LYS A 86 2.36 12.38 -12.06
C LYS A 86 1.95 11.28 -13.03
N GLY A 87 0.67 10.92 -13.07
CA GLY A 87 0.14 9.85 -13.89
C GLY A 87 0.91 8.53 -13.76
N ALA A 88 1.12 7.83 -14.88
CA ALA A 88 1.83 6.55 -14.89
C ALA A 88 3.36 6.68 -14.68
N HIS A 89 3.90 7.89 -14.55
CA HIS A 89 5.35 8.08 -14.42
C HIS A 89 5.85 7.55 -13.08
N ARG A 90 6.79 6.61 -13.17
CA ARG A 90 7.57 6.14 -12.01
C ARG A 90 8.86 6.94 -11.95
N PRO A 91 9.09 7.77 -10.92
CA PRO A 91 10.34 8.49 -10.79
C PRO A 91 11.51 7.49 -10.70
N PRO A 92 12.70 7.85 -11.20
CA PRO A 92 13.88 7.03 -11.00
C PRO A 92 14.22 7.00 -9.50
N GLY A 93 14.19 5.82 -8.89
CA GLY A 93 14.55 5.62 -7.48
C GLY A 93 13.39 5.24 -6.57
N TYR A 94 13.60 5.40 -5.26
CA TYR A 94 12.62 5.04 -4.24
C TYR A 94 11.71 6.23 -3.94
N ASP A 95 10.43 6.06 -4.23
CA ASP A 95 9.41 7.06 -3.95
C ASP A 95 8.95 6.95 -2.50
N LEU A 96 9.52 7.78 -1.63
CA LEU A 96 9.22 7.80 -0.20
C LEU A 96 7.82 8.35 0.10
N ILE A 97 7.32 9.25 -0.76
CA ILE A 97 6.02 9.90 -0.59
C ILE A 97 5.15 9.53 -1.79
N PRO A 98 4.02 8.81 -1.58
CA PRO A 98 3.16 8.30 -2.63
C PRO A 98 2.28 9.40 -3.26
N ALA A 99 2.87 10.51 -3.69
CA ALA A 99 2.12 11.64 -4.23
C ALA A 99 1.78 11.42 -5.70
N ASP A 100 0.50 11.63 -6.03
CA ASP A 100 -0.07 11.56 -7.37
C ASP A 100 -0.16 12.97 -7.99
N LEU A 101 -0.32 13.99 -7.14
CA LEU A 101 -0.26 15.40 -7.50
C LEU A 101 0.83 16.12 -6.70
N ARG A 102 1.51 17.06 -7.38
CA ARG A 102 2.34 18.08 -6.74
C ARG A 102 1.79 19.46 -7.06
N ILE A 103 1.36 20.19 -6.05
CA ILE A 103 0.73 21.52 -6.19
C ILE A 103 1.72 22.60 -5.75
N ASP A 104 1.96 23.56 -6.64
CA ASP A 104 2.85 24.71 -6.45
C ASP A 104 4.25 24.37 -5.92
N HIS A 105 4.73 23.15 -6.23
CA HIS A 105 5.98 22.56 -5.72
C HIS A 105 6.07 22.38 -4.20
N VAL A 106 5.00 22.66 -3.46
CA VAL A 106 4.97 22.62 -1.99
C VAL A 106 4.13 21.45 -1.49
N TYR A 107 2.91 21.30 -2.01
CA TYR A 107 1.97 20.31 -1.49
C TYR A 107 2.08 19.01 -2.27
N LEU A 108 2.22 17.91 -1.54
CA LEU A 108 2.24 16.56 -2.07
C LEU A 108 0.91 15.91 -1.71
N VAL A 109 0.15 15.47 -2.72
CA VAL A 109 -1.19 14.93 -2.53
C VAL A 109 -1.26 13.53 -3.14
N SER A 110 -1.67 12.56 -2.32
CA SER A 110 -2.00 11.20 -2.74
C SER A 110 -3.51 11.07 -2.88
N CYS A 111 -3.97 10.72 -4.06
CA CYS A 111 -5.37 10.43 -4.34
C CYS A 111 -5.63 8.94 -4.14
N LYS A 112 -6.38 8.58 -3.10
CA LYS A 112 -6.61 7.16 -2.74
C LYS A 112 -8.08 6.79 -2.70
N TYR A 113 -8.39 5.62 -3.24
CA TYR A 113 -9.51 4.82 -2.74
C TYR A 113 -9.08 4.24 -1.38
N LEU A 114 -9.97 4.25 -0.38
CA LEU A 114 -9.76 3.84 1.04
C LEU A 114 -9.18 2.41 1.23
N SER A 115 -7.99 2.15 0.71
CA SER A 115 -7.26 0.91 0.85
C SER A 115 -6.52 0.93 2.19
N LYS A 116 -6.71 -0.14 2.97
CA LYS A 116 -5.92 -0.39 4.18
C LYS A 116 -4.47 -0.79 3.88
N ILE A 117 -4.14 -1.06 2.62
CA ILE A 117 -2.80 -1.47 2.23
C ILE A 117 -1.86 -0.27 2.25
N LEU A 118 -0.88 -0.31 3.15
CA LEU A 118 0.19 0.67 3.25
C LEU A 118 1.34 0.34 2.31
N PHE A 119 1.68 -0.93 2.10
CA PHE A 119 2.79 -1.31 1.21
C PHE A 119 2.49 -2.59 0.45
N ASN A 120 3.02 -2.64 -0.77
CA ASN A 120 3.32 -3.89 -1.45
C ASN A 120 4.84 -3.94 -1.69
N ALA A 121 5.53 -4.80 -0.95
CA ALA A 121 6.99 -4.93 -0.97
C ALA A 121 7.41 -6.37 -1.18
N SER A 122 8.67 -6.62 -1.55
CA SER A 122 9.22 -7.98 -1.38
C SER A 122 9.39 -8.26 0.12
N PRO A 123 9.20 -9.51 0.57
CA PRO A 123 9.40 -9.87 1.97
C PRO A 123 10.77 -9.45 2.52
N SER A 124 11.86 -9.66 1.78
CA SER A 124 13.21 -9.22 2.18
C SER A 124 13.39 -7.70 2.24
N HIS A 125 12.55 -6.92 1.57
CA HIS A 125 12.59 -5.46 1.71
C HIS A 125 11.93 -5.02 3.03
N LEU A 126 10.92 -5.76 3.47
CA LEU A 126 10.21 -5.49 4.71
C LEU A 126 10.95 -6.07 5.92
N PHE A 127 11.13 -7.39 5.96
CA PHE A 127 11.58 -8.12 7.15
C PHE A 127 13.09 -8.03 7.37
N ASP A 128 13.91 -8.01 6.31
CA ASP A 128 15.37 -7.91 6.45
C ASP A 128 15.86 -6.47 6.49
N ARG A 129 15.20 -5.57 5.75
CA ARG A 129 15.68 -4.20 5.50
C ARG A 129 14.83 -3.12 6.14
N CYS A 130 13.76 -3.48 6.85
CA CYS A 130 12.89 -2.55 7.56
C CYS A 130 12.45 -1.36 6.70
N LEU A 131 12.17 -1.61 5.40
CA LEU A 131 11.78 -0.61 4.41
C LEU A 131 12.77 0.56 4.21
N GLN A 132 14.03 0.45 4.63
CA GLN A 132 14.99 1.57 4.58
C GLN A 132 15.46 1.92 3.17
N VAL A 133 15.86 0.93 2.36
CA VAL A 133 16.35 1.14 0.99
C VAL A 133 16.06 -0.08 0.13
N ARG A 134 15.45 0.13 -1.04
CA ARG A 134 15.29 -0.91 -2.05
C ARG A 134 16.59 -1.12 -2.85
N ARG A 135 17.52 -1.90 -2.32
CA ARG A 135 18.70 -2.39 -3.06
C ARG A 135 18.38 -3.71 -3.77
N GLY A 136 18.07 -3.66 -5.06
CA GLY A 136 17.80 -4.86 -5.87
C GLY A 136 16.59 -5.68 -5.41
N ALA A 137 16.00 -6.45 -6.32
CA ALA A 137 15.12 -7.54 -5.92
C ALA A 137 16.01 -8.64 -5.32
N GLY A 138 15.73 -9.09 -4.09
CA GLY A 138 16.29 -10.35 -3.64
C GLY A 138 15.80 -11.43 -4.62
N THR A 139 16.72 -12.18 -5.21
CA THR A 139 16.43 -13.18 -6.25
C THR A 139 15.89 -14.49 -5.68
N LEU A 140 15.83 -14.62 -4.35
CA LEU A 140 15.48 -15.84 -3.65
C LEU A 140 13.99 -15.90 -3.32
N ASP A 141 13.39 -17.08 -3.46
CA ASP A 141 12.02 -17.37 -3.09
C ASP A 141 11.89 -17.33 -1.56
N TRP A 142 11.10 -16.40 -1.02
CA TRP A 142 11.01 -16.17 0.43
C TRP A 142 10.59 -17.43 1.19
N TYR A 143 9.70 -18.26 0.63
CA TYR A 143 9.27 -19.48 1.30
C TYR A 143 10.39 -20.50 1.41
N ALA A 144 11.25 -20.60 0.39
CA ALA A 144 12.43 -21.44 0.45
C ALA A 144 13.49 -20.88 1.42
N GLU A 145 13.53 -19.56 1.61
CA GLU A 145 14.47 -18.88 2.50
C GLU A 145 14.11 -19.04 3.98
N VAL A 146 12.83 -18.89 4.33
CA VAL A 146 12.40 -18.88 5.74
C VAL A 146 11.75 -20.16 6.23
N ALA A 147 11.25 -21.02 5.33
CA ALA A 147 10.47 -22.20 5.70
C ALA A 147 10.65 -23.35 4.68
N LEU A 148 11.90 -23.64 4.30
CA LEU A 148 12.20 -24.62 3.24
C LEU A 148 11.53 -25.98 3.47
N ASN A 149 11.57 -26.50 4.70
CA ASN A 149 11.03 -27.82 5.02
C ASN A 149 9.53 -27.89 4.75
N SER A 150 8.76 -26.95 5.29
CA SER A 150 7.30 -26.92 5.09
C SER A 150 6.92 -26.52 3.67
N TYR A 151 7.74 -25.73 2.99
CA TYR A 151 7.52 -25.42 1.57
C TYR A 151 7.73 -26.66 0.69
N GLN A 152 8.79 -27.42 0.95
CA GLN A 152 9.08 -28.69 0.29
C GLN A 152 7.99 -29.73 0.58
N SER A 153 7.49 -29.81 1.82
CA SER A 153 6.40 -30.73 2.19
C SER A 153 5.10 -30.39 1.45
N LEU A 154 4.70 -29.11 1.41
CA LEU A 154 3.54 -28.68 0.62
C LEU A 154 3.71 -29.00 -0.87
N TYR A 155 4.90 -28.75 -1.42
CA TYR A 155 5.19 -29.04 -2.82
C TYR A 155 5.14 -30.54 -3.13
N ALA A 156 5.72 -31.39 -2.28
CA ALA A 156 5.68 -32.84 -2.43
C ALA A 156 4.25 -33.37 -2.35
N ALA A 157 3.45 -32.88 -1.40
CA ALA A 157 2.03 -33.22 -1.29
C ALA A 157 1.26 -32.79 -2.55
N ALA A 158 1.56 -31.60 -3.11
CA ALA A 158 0.94 -31.12 -4.34
C ALA A 158 1.32 -31.99 -5.56
N ARG A 159 2.59 -32.40 -5.67
CA ARG A 159 3.06 -33.32 -6.71
C ARG A 159 2.30 -34.64 -6.67
N GLN A 160 2.19 -35.24 -5.49
CA GLN A 160 1.48 -36.51 -5.30
C GLN A 160 -0.03 -36.37 -5.58
N ALA A 161 -0.69 -35.35 -5.01
CA ALA A 161 -2.13 -35.16 -5.15
C ALA A 161 -2.56 -34.88 -6.60
N LEU A 162 -1.66 -34.30 -7.41
CA LEU A 162 -1.89 -34.00 -8.82
C LEU A 162 -1.25 -35.03 -9.76
N SER A 163 -0.64 -36.10 -9.24
CA SER A 163 0.06 -37.15 -10.00
C SER A 163 1.16 -36.59 -10.93
N LEU A 164 1.94 -35.64 -10.44
CA LEU A 164 2.99 -34.92 -11.18
C LEU A 164 4.41 -35.41 -10.86
N ASP A 165 4.56 -36.55 -10.18
CA ASP A 165 5.84 -37.04 -9.67
C ASP A 165 6.89 -37.24 -10.78
N THR A 166 6.46 -37.68 -11.96
CA THR A 166 7.34 -37.89 -13.13
C THR A 166 7.54 -36.65 -13.99
N LEU A 167 6.70 -35.62 -13.83
CA LEU A 167 6.70 -34.40 -14.64
C LEU A 167 7.45 -33.25 -13.97
N LEU A 168 7.42 -33.19 -12.64
CA LEU A 168 8.02 -32.12 -11.85
C LEU A 168 9.18 -32.64 -10.99
N PRO A 169 10.23 -31.82 -10.75
CA PRO A 169 11.39 -32.22 -9.95
C PRO A 169 11.01 -32.53 -8.51
N GLU A 170 11.86 -33.29 -7.81
CA GLU A 170 11.62 -33.57 -6.38
C GLU A 170 11.81 -32.35 -5.49
N ASP A 171 12.83 -31.55 -5.76
CA ASP A 171 13.17 -30.35 -4.99
C ASP A 171 12.44 -29.12 -5.54
N VAL A 172 11.66 -28.45 -4.68
CA VAL A 172 10.89 -27.25 -5.04
C VAL A 172 11.78 -26.11 -5.54
N ARG A 173 13.05 -26.05 -5.14
CA ARG A 173 14.01 -25.03 -5.59
C ARG A 173 14.41 -25.23 -7.05
N ARG A 174 14.19 -26.41 -7.61
CA ARG A 174 14.42 -26.73 -9.03
C ARG A 174 13.18 -26.52 -9.90
N LEU A 175 12.06 -26.08 -9.31
CA LEU A 175 10.81 -25.86 -10.02
C LEU A 175 10.96 -24.72 -11.05
N THR A 176 10.81 -25.07 -12.33
CA THR A 176 10.90 -24.15 -13.47
C THR A 176 9.64 -23.29 -13.60
N THR A 177 9.72 -22.23 -14.41
CA THR A 177 8.59 -21.36 -14.74
C THR A 177 7.39 -22.14 -15.28
N ASP A 178 7.61 -23.11 -16.16
CA ASP A 178 6.53 -23.91 -16.76
C ASP A 178 5.85 -24.79 -15.71
N GLY A 179 6.64 -25.40 -14.81
CA GLY A 179 6.09 -26.15 -13.69
C GLY A 179 5.27 -25.28 -12.72
N ARG A 180 5.69 -24.03 -12.50
CA ARG A 180 4.93 -23.05 -11.71
C ARG A 180 3.61 -22.66 -12.37
N VAL A 181 3.59 -22.51 -13.70
CA VAL A 181 2.34 -22.23 -14.46
C VAL A 181 1.38 -23.40 -14.35
N LEU A 182 1.87 -24.63 -14.57
CA LEU A 182 1.07 -25.85 -14.46
C LEU A 182 0.42 -25.99 -13.08
N LEU A 183 1.19 -25.85 -12.00
CA LEU A 183 0.66 -25.92 -10.63
C LEU A 183 -0.38 -24.83 -10.36
N LYS A 184 -0.14 -23.61 -10.83
CA LYS A 184 -1.07 -22.49 -10.65
C LYS A 184 -2.41 -22.74 -11.35
N GLU A 185 -2.40 -23.33 -12.54
CA GLU A 185 -3.62 -23.69 -13.28
C GLU A 185 -4.39 -24.80 -12.59
N LEU A 186 -3.71 -25.89 -12.20
CA LEU A 186 -4.33 -27.03 -11.53
C LEU A 186 -4.89 -26.68 -10.14
N LEU A 187 -4.28 -25.72 -9.45
CA LEU A 187 -4.70 -25.26 -8.11
C LEU A 187 -5.56 -23.98 -8.14
N GLN A 188 -6.06 -23.56 -9.31
CA GLN A 188 -6.85 -22.34 -9.43
C GLN A 188 -8.18 -22.43 -8.66
N SER A 189 -8.82 -23.60 -8.67
CA SER A 189 -10.12 -23.86 -8.02
C SER A 189 -10.04 -23.94 -6.49
N GLY A 190 -8.84 -24.11 -5.91
CA GLY A 190 -8.66 -24.24 -4.47
C GLY A 190 -7.56 -25.22 -4.10
N TRP A 191 -7.42 -25.47 -2.80
CA TRP A 191 -6.54 -26.51 -2.28
C TRP A 191 -7.32 -27.85 -2.22
N PRO A 192 -6.81 -28.94 -2.82
CA PRO A 192 -7.23 -30.28 -2.47
C PRO A 192 -7.15 -30.50 -0.95
N VAL A 193 -8.03 -31.34 -0.40
CA VAL A 193 -8.10 -31.61 1.05
C VAL A 193 -6.75 -32.04 1.63
N SER A 194 -5.98 -32.84 0.88
CA SER A 194 -4.64 -33.29 1.27
C SER A 194 -3.60 -32.15 1.40
N LEU A 195 -3.86 -30.98 0.80
CA LEU A 195 -2.96 -29.83 0.85
C LEU A 195 -3.32 -28.82 1.95
N ILE A 196 -4.45 -28.99 2.64
CA ILE A 196 -4.90 -28.04 3.68
C ILE A 196 -3.90 -27.99 4.84
N GLU A 197 -3.56 -29.13 5.42
CA GLU A 197 -2.62 -29.21 6.55
C GLU A 197 -1.19 -28.79 6.15
N PRO A 198 -0.58 -29.33 5.06
CA PRO A 198 0.74 -28.87 4.61
C PRO A 198 0.80 -27.37 4.31
N TYR A 199 -0.30 -26.79 3.82
CA TYR A 199 -0.37 -25.35 3.59
C TYR A 199 -0.50 -24.57 4.90
N ALA A 200 -1.26 -25.05 5.86
CA ALA A 200 -1.35 -24.45 7.20
C ALA A 200 0.00 -24.48 7.92
N ASP A 201 0.75 -25.57 7.80
CA ASP A 201 2.12 -25.69 8.32
C ASP A 201 3.05 -24.66 7.68
N LEU A 202 3.04 -24.54 6.34
CA LEU A 202 3.80 -23.50 5.67
C LEU A 202 3.42 -22.09 6.14
N CYS A 203 2.12 -21.82 6.30
CA CYS A 203 1.65 -20.51 6.77
C CYS A 203 2.21 -20.15 8.14
N ARG A 204 2.17 -21.09 9.08
CA ARG A 204 2.70 -20.91 10.44
C ARG A 204 4.21 -20.68 10.41
N ASP A 205 4.96 -21.57 9.77
CA ASP A 205 6.42 -21.52 9.80
C ASP A 205 6.98 -20.28 9.10
N VAL A 206 6.36 -19.85 7.99
CA VAL A 206 6.71 -18.59 7.32
C VAL A 206 6.39 -17.39 8.21
N ALA A 207 5.23 -17.38 8.88
CA ALA A 207 4.83 -16.28 9.75
C ALA A 207 5.77 -16.13 10.95
N GLU A 208 6.06 -17.22 11.65
CA GLU A 208 6.97 -17.25 12.80
C GLU A 208 8.39 -16.82 12.39
N SER A 209 8.96 -17.47 11.37
CA SER A 209 10.33 -17.17 10.91
C SER A 209 10.48 -15.74 10.36
N SER A 210 9.45 -15.22 9.67
CA SER A 210 9.46 -13.84 9.18
C SER A 210 9.38 -12.83 10.34
N ALA A 211 8.57 -13.11 11.37
CA ALA A 211 8.46 -12.27 12.56
C ALA A 211 9.76 -12.24 13.38
N GLU A 212 10.41 -13.40 13.54
CA GLU A 212 11.71 -13.51 14.20
C GLU A 212 12.78 -12.69 13.47
N ARG A 213 12.88 -12.86 12.14
CA ARG A 213 13.81 -12.06 11.31
C ARG A 213 13.53 -10.57 11.45
N TRP A 214 12.27 -10.16 11.39
CA TRP A 214 11.92 -8.74 11.51
C TRP A 214 12.33 -8.17 12.87
N ASN A 215 12.03 -8.89 13.97
CA ASN A 215 12.47 -8.49 15.31
C ASN A 215 13.99 -8.41 15.44
N ALA A 216 14.74 -9.35 14.85
CA ALA A 216 16.20 -9.34 14.87
C ALA A 216 16.80 -8.11 14.17
N ASN A 217 16.13 -7.59 13.14
CA ASN A 217 16.55 -6.38 12.43
C ASN A 217 16.09 -5.06 13.10
N MET A 218 15.41 -5.14 14.25
CA MET A 218 14.99 -3.98 15.06
C MET A 218 15.35 -4.18 16.54
N PRO A 219 16.65 -4.23 16.88
CA PRO A 219 17.10 -4.57 18.23
C PRO A 219 16.76 -3.49 19.26
N SER A 220 16.68 -2.22 18.87
CA SER A 220 16.41 -1.10 19.79
C SER A 220 15.02 -0.51 19.63
N LEU A 221 14.56 0.23 20.64
CA LEU A 221 13.32 1.01 20.56
C LEU A 221 13.39 2.08 19.47
N GLN A 222 14.59 2.63 19.20
CA GLN A 222 14.79 3.60 18.13
C GLN A 222 14.56 2.96 16.75
N ASP A 223 15.11 1.77 16.49
CA ASP A 223 14.89 1.05 15.22
C ASP A 223 13.41 0.75 14.99
N ARG A 224 12.72 0.38 16.08
CA ARG A 224 11.27 0.11 16.11
C ARG A 224 10.44 1.37 15.84
N GLU A 225 10.83 2.51 16.40
CA GLU A 225 10.17 3.80 16.13
C GLU A 225 10.34 4.21 14.67
N GLU A 226 11.55 4.11 14.13
CA GLU A 226 11.79 4.40 12.73
C GLU A 226 11.03 3.43 11.81
N MET A 227 10.91 2.15 12.19
CA MET A 227 10.09 1.19 11.44
C MET A 227 8.61 1.57 11.47
N LEU A 228 8.07 1.95 12.63
CA LEU A 228 6.69 2.43 12.74
C LEU A 228 6.45 3.61 11.81
N TRP A 229 7.35 4.60 11.78
CA TRP A 229 7.22 5.74 10.88
C TRP A 229 7.22 5.33 9.41
N ARG A 230 8.09 4.38 9.02
CA ARG A 230 8.09 3.84 7.66
C ARG A 230 6.76 3.15 7.35
N LEU A 231 6.23 2.32 8.26
CA LEU A 231 4.91 1.69 8.10
C LEU A 231 3.80 2.73 7.94
N LEU A 232 3.79 3.77 8.77
CA LEU A 232 2.82 4.87 8.72
C LEU A 232 3.13 5.91 7.62
N ARG A 233 4.18 5.68 6.81
CA ARG A 233 4.64 6.59 5.75
C ARG A 233 4.93 8.02 6.23
N LEU A 234 5.35 8.20 7.48
CA LEU A 234 5.82 9.50 7.94
C LEU A 234 7.16 9.80 7.28
N ALA A 235 7.19 10.82 6.41
CA ALA A 235 8.32 11.14 5.56
C ALA A 235 8.99 12.47 5.97
N GLY A 236 10.03 12.86 5.24
CA GLY A 236 10.76 14.12 5.49
C GLY A 236 9.94 15.40 5.22
N ALA A 237 8.76 15.28 4.60
CA ALA A 237 7.82 16.38 4.39
C ALA A 237 6.39 15.87 4.65
N PRO A 238 5.50 16.74 5.17
CA PRO A 238 4.10 16.39 5.31
C PRO A 238 3.48 16.21 3.92
N TYR A 239 2.50 15.34 3.83
CA TYR A 239 1.73 15.14 2.60
C TYR A 239 0.27 14.87 2.93
N PHE A 240 -0.58 14.95 1.91
CA PHE A 240 -2.01 14.86 2.07
C PHE A 240 -2.53 13.59 1.42
N VAL A 241 -3.47 12.94 2.08
CA VAL A 241 -4.24 11.84 1.50
C VAL A 241 -5.65 12.32 1.31
N LEU A 242 -6.09 12.37 0.06
CA LEU A 242 -7.44 12.76 -0.33
C LEU A 242 -8.10 11.56 -1.00
N GLY A 243 -9.27 11.16 -0.50
CA GLY A 243 -9.90 9.92 -0.91
C GLY A 243 -11.35 9.83 -0.52
N ALA A 244 -12.08 8.95 -1.20
CA ALA A 244 -13.47 8.66 -0.94
C ALA A 244 -13.74 7.16 -1.15
N SER A 245 -14.65 6.59 -0.35
CA SER A 245 -15.23 5.27 -0.58
C SER A 245 -16.59 5.18 0.10
N GLY A 246 -17.64 5.03 -0.71
CA GLY A 246 -19.02 5.15 -0.24
C GLY A 246 -19.24 6.52 0.45
N ASP A 247 -19.89 6.50 1.61
CA ASP A 247 -20.17 7.72 2.39
C ASP A 247 -18.99 8.20 3.25
N LYS A 248 -17.82 7.56 3.14
CA LYS A 248 -16.64 7.88 3.95
C LYS A 248 -15.59 8.63 3.13
N TRP A 249 -15.08 9.69 3.74
CA TRP A 249 -14.00 10.52 3.20
C TRP A 249 -12.71 10.26 3.96
N LEU A 250 -11.61 10.21 3.23
CA LEU A 250 -10.27 10.21 3.78
C LEU A 250 -9.61 11.52 3.36
N ARG A 251 -9.60 12.51 4.25
CA ARG A 251 -8.97 13.81 4.01
C ARG A 251 -8.02 14.07 5.15
N LEU A 252 -6.76 13.70 4.95
CA LEU A 252 -5.77 13.67 6.02
C LEU A 252 -4.53 14.47 5.64
N ARG A 253 -3.98 15.20 6.60
CA ARG A 253 -2.59 15.63 6.62
C ARG A 253 -1.77 14.61 7.40
N ILE A 254 -0.80 14.01 6.73
CA ILE A 254 0.15 13.07 7.30
C ILE A 254 1.38 13.85 7.75
N GLU A 255 1.77 13.62 8.98
CA GLU A 255 2.90 14.30 9.63
C GLU A 255 4.27 13.81 9.18
N THR A 256 5.27 14.59 9.57
CA THR A 256 6.67 14.15 9.56
C THR A 256 7.02 13.45 10.87
N PRO A 257 8.11 12.67 10.91
CA PRO A 257 8.69 12.17 12.16
C PRO A 257 8.99 13.26 13.19
N TRP A 258 9.34 14.47 12.72
CA TRP A 258 9.58 15.62 13.59
C TRP A 258 8.31 16.05 14.31
N ASP A 259 7.23 16.28 13.56
CA ASP A 259 5.93 16.67 14.13
C ASP A 259 5.40 15.61 15.10
N TRP A 260 5.61 14.34 14.73
CA TRP A 260 5.17 13.20 15.52
C TRP A 260 5.87 13.15 16.88
N ARG A 261 7.21 13.27 16.93
CA ARG A 261 7.97 13.26 18.19
C ARG A 261 7.61 14.40 19.14
N GLN A 262 7.10 15.52 18.63
CA GLN A 262 6.64 16.62 19.50
C GLN A 262 5.39 16.24 20.31
N ARG A 263 4.59 15.29 19.83
CA ARG A 263 3.28 14.94 20.40
C ARG A 263 3.14 13.50 20.87
N HIS A 264 4.05 12.63 20.44
CA HIS A 264 3.95 11.21 20.62
C HIS A 264 5.28 10.59 21.01
N GLU A 265 5.20 9.51 21.78
CA GLU A 265 6.34 8.70 22.17
C GLU A 265 5.99 7.23 21.99
N LEU A 266 6.89 6.47 21.34
CA LEU A 266 6.74 5.02 21.23
C LEU A 266 7.03 4.35 22.59
N ARG A 267 6.15 3.45 23.02
CA ARG A 267 6.33 2.64 24.24
C ARG A 267 6.77 1.22 23.95
N SER A 268 6.10 0.58 23.02
CA SER A 268 6.49 -0.75 22.51
C SER A 268 6.14 -0.85 21.04
N PHE A 269 6.83 -1.77 20.37
CA PHE A 269 6.50 -2.20 19.03
C PHE A 269 6.71 -3.71 18.99
N ASP A 270 5.62 -4.47 18.96
CA ASP A 270 5.61 -5.92 19.09
C ASP A 270 5.29 -6.54 17.73
N VAL A 271 6.01 -7.60 17.36
CA VAL A 271 5.83 -8.32 16.09
C VAL A 271 5.80 -9.82 16.36
N TRP A 272 4.79 -10.51 15.83
CA TRP A 272 4.65 -11.95 16.01
C TRP A 272 3.99 -12.63 14.79
N GLY A 273 4.35 -13.89 14.57
CA GLY A 273 3.65 -14.73 13.59
C GLY A 273 2.26 -15.09 14.11
N ASP A 274 1.27 -15.09 13.23
CA ASP A 274 -0.10 -15.51 13.56
C ASP A 274 -0.56 -16.65 12.66
N ARG A 275 -1.44 -17.48 13.20
CA ARG A 275 -2.15 -18.54 12.48
C ARG A 275 -3.26 -17.90 11.66
N GLY A 276 -2.88 -17.15 10.63
CA GLY A 276 -3.81 -16.46 9.75
C GLY A 276 -4.81 -17.41 9.06
N ALA A 277 -5.92 -16.85 8.58
CA ALA A 277 -6.93 -17.59 7.82
C ALA A 277 -6.50 -17.80 6.37
N GLY A 278 -5.66 -18.80 6.11
CA GLY A 278 -5.34 -19.26 4.75
C GLY A 278 -4.20 -18.54 4.03
N GLN A 279 -3.33 -17.84 4.75
CA GLN A 279 -2.04 -17.31 4.27
C GLN A 279 -1.10 -17.02 5.45
N PRO A 280 0.23 -17.02 5.25
CA PRO A 280 1.17 -16.57 6.27
C PRO A 280 0.87 -15.12 6.70
N LEU A 281 0.69 -14.91 8.00
CA LEU A 281 0.32 -13.63 8.59
C LEU A 281 1.33 -13.21 9.67
N VAL A 282 1.93 -12.03 9.52
CA VAL A 282 2.78 -11.42 10.57
C VAL A 282 2.05 -10.23 11.13
N ARG A 283 1.70 -10.25 12.42
CA ARG A 283 1.07 -9.12 13.10
C ARG A 283 2.10 -8.19 13.69
N TRP A 284 1.73 -6.92 13.78
CA TRP A 284 2.48 -5.92 14.50
C TRP A 284 1.55 -5.00 15.30
N ARG A 285 2.04 -4.52 16.44
CA ARG A 285 1.35 -3.56 17.30
C ARG A 285 2.34 -2.55 17.84
N ALA A 286 2.01 -1.27 17.72
CA ALA A 286 2.71 -0.20 18.42
C ALA A 286 1.85 0.35 19.56
N LEU A 287 2.42 0.49 20.76
CA LEU A 287 1.83 1.29 21.82
C LEU A 287 2.44 2.68 21.80
N VAL A 288 1.62 3.70 21.55
CA VAL A 288 2.04 5.10 21.43
C VAL A 288 1.40 5.91 22.53
N ARG A 289 2.19 6.72 23.22
CA ARG A 289 1.70 7.63 24.25
C ARG A 289 1.62 9.07 23.74
N GLY A 290 0.48 9.73 23.94
CA GLY A 290 0.34 11.17 23.71
C GLY A 290 1.04 11.98 24.81
N THR A 291 1.85 12.98 24.44
CA THR A 291 2.61 13.78 25.42
C THR A 291 1.71 14.72 26.22
N ALA A 292 0.66 15.27 25.60
CA ALA A 292 -0.23 16.25 26.23
C ALA A 292 -1.18 15.67 27.28
N ASN A 293 -1.78 14.50 26.99
CA ASN A 293 -2.81 13.88 27.83
C ASN A 293 -2.34 12.57 28.50
N ARG A 294 -1.12 12.10 28.18
CA ARG A 294 -0.55 10.83 28.63
C ARG A 294 -1.40 9.60 28.29
N SER A 295 -2.34 9.70 27.36
CA SER A 295 -3.13 8.55 26.92
C SER A 295 -2.29 7.63 26.05
N GLU A 296 -2.53 6.33 26.18
CA GLU A 296 -1.91 5.31 25.35
C GLU A 296 -2.88 4.86 24.27
N HIS A 297 -2.35 4.68 23.06
CA HIS A 297 -3.07 4.28 21.88
C HIS A 297 -2.34 3.11 21.22
N ALA A 298 -3.08 2.04 20.96
CA ALA A 298 -2.58 0.93 20.15
C ALA A 298 -2.78 1.25 18.66
N VAL A 299 -1.72 1.06 17.89
CA VAL A 299 -1.74 1.04 16.43
C VAL A 299 -1.44 -0.37 15.98
N ASP A 300 -2.39 -1.00 15.32
CA ASP A 300 -2.37 -2.39 14.90
C ASP A 300 -2.30 -2.49 13.39
N GLY A 301 -1.59 -3.50 12.92
CA GLY A 301 -1.64 -3.94 11.54
C GLY A 301 -1.10 -5.34 11.37
N HIS A 302 -1.07 -5.77 10.11
CA HIS A 302 -0.56 -7.07 9.76
C HIS A 302 0.09 -7.08 8.38
N VAL A 303 0.83 -8.13 8.12
CA VAL A 303 1.48 -8.40 6.85
C VAL A 303 1.00 -9.75 6.34
N GLU A 304 0.45 -9.76 5.14
CA GLU A 304 0.17 -11.00 4.41
C GLU A 304 1.38 -11.32 3.51
N VAL A 305 1.99 -12.49 3.69
CA VAL A 305 2.99 -12.99 2.75
C VAL A 305 2.30 -13.97 1.80
N ARG A 306 2.35 -13.71 0.50
CA ARG A 306 1.57 -14.48 -0.48
C ARG A 306 2.27 -14.55 -1.82
N TRP A 307 2.05 -15.62 -2.59
CA TRP A 307 2.55 -15.68 -3.96
C TRP A 307 1.97 -14.54 -4.80
N SER A 308 2.83 -13.86 -5.56
CA SER A 308 2.36 -12.95 -6.59
C SER A 308 1.72 -13.74 -7.73
N HIS A 309 0.55 -13.29 -8.20
CA HIS A 309 -0.16 -13.84 -9.36
C HIS A 309 -0.66 -15.30 -9.25
N GLY A 310 -0.86 -15.81 -8.04
CA GLY A 310 -1.47 -17.13 -7.78
C GLY A 310 -0.51 -18.15 -7.16
N ARG A 311 -1.07 -19.24 -6.60
CA ARG A 311 -0.33 -20.30 -5.89
C ARG A 311 0.83 -20.84 -6.75
N PHE A 312 2.01 -20.98 -6.16
CA PHE A 312 3.26 -21.41 -6.81
C PHE A 312 3.79 -20.54 -7.98
N ARG A 313 3.07 -19.51 -8.45
CA ARG A 313 3.42 -18.81 -9.68
C ARG A 313 4.60 -17.84 -9.53
N GLY A 314 4.37 -16.70 -8.90
CA GLY A 314 5.38 -15.65 -8.75
C GLY A 314 6.08 -15.74 -7.41
N HIS A 315 7.21 -15.03 -7.27
CA HIS A 315 7.86 -14.88 -5.97
C HIS A 315 6.87 -14.30 -4.93
N PRO A 316 6.99 -14.69 -3.65
CA PRO A 316 6.15 -14.12 -2.61
C PRO A 316 6.28 -12.59 -2.51
N GLU A 317 5.16 -11.91 -2.32
CA GLU A 317 5.04 -10.49 -1.98
C GLU A 317 4.59 -10.36 -0.51
N ALA A 318 5.01 -9.28 0.15
CA ALA A 318 4.56 -8.89 1.47
C ALA A 318 3.62 -7.67 1.33
N LYS A 319 2.35 -7.88 1.67
CA LYS A 319 1.33 -6.83 1.72
C LYS A 319 1.11 -6.36 3.14
N VAL A 320 1.42 -5.10 3.39
CA VAL A 320 1.29 -4.48 4.71
C VAL A 320 -0.08 -3.80 4.80
N TYR A 321 -0.85 -4.17 5.80
CA TYR A 321 -2.16 -3.62 6.12
C TYR A 321 -2.12 -2.83 7.43
N LEU A 322 -2.90 -1.76 7.46
CA LEU A 322 -3.23 -1.00 8.66
C LEU A 322 -4.61 -1.44 9.16
N ASP A 323 -4.68 -2.01 10.35
CA ASP A 323 -5.94 -2.45 10.95
C ASP A 323 -6.62 -1.32 11.73
N THR A 324 -5.81 -0.46 12.36
CA THR A 324 -6.31 0.75 13.03
C THR A 324 -6.97 1.71 12.03
N PRO A 325 -8.19 2.19 12.30
CA PRO A 325 -8.82 3.23 11.48
C PRO A 325 -7.94 4.47 11.36
N HIS A 326 -7.84 5.03 10.16
CA HIS A 326 -6.88 6.09 9.84
C HIS A 326 -7.03 7.32 10.74
N GLU A 327 -8.27 7.67 11.12
CA GLU A 327 -8.61 8.78 12.01
C GLU A 327 -8.11 8.59 13.46
N ARG A 328 -7.67 7.38 13.81
CA ARG A 328 -7.12 7.05 15.14
C ARG A 328 -5.60 6.85 15.12
N VAL A 329 -4.96 7.00 13.98
CA VAL A 329 -3.51 6.81 13.85
C VAL A 329 -2.77 8.07 14.29
N PRO A 330 -1.85 7.98 15.26
CA PRO A 330 -0.98 9.09 15.62
C PRO A 330 -0.19 9.61 14.41
N GLY A 331 -0.25 10.91 14.16
CA GLY A 331 0.35 11.56 12.99
C GLY A 331 -0.59 11.75 11.79
N TYR A 332 -1.80 11.20 11.83
CA TYR A 332 -2.81 11.38 10.78
C TYR A 332 -3.86 12.37 11.27
N ASN A 333 -3.88 13.58 10.68
CA ASN A 333 -4.79 14.64 11.11
C ASN A 333 -5.87 14.85 10.06
N PRO A 334 -7.16 14.79 10.43
CA PRO A 334 -8.24 15.23 9.54
C PRO A 334 -8.03 16.65 9.04
N LEU A 335 -8.28 16.86 7.74
CA LEU A 335 -8.46 18.19 7.17
C LEU A 335 -9.84 18.69 7.60
N ALA A 336 -9.84 19.69 8.47
CA ALA A 336 -11.05 20.38 8.92
C ALA A 336 -11.70 21.19 7.78
#